data_AF-A0A954X3R9-F1
#
_entry.id   AF-A0A954X3R9-F1
#
_cell.length_a   1.000
_cell.length_b   1.000
_cell.length_c   1.000
_cell.angle_alpha   90.00
_cell.angle_beta   90.00
_cell.angle_gamma   90.00
#
_symmetry.space_group_name_H-M   'P 1'
#
loop_
_entity.id
_entity.type
_entity.pdbx_description
1 polymer ?
#
loop_
_entity_poly.entity_id
_entity_poly.type
_entity_poly.pdbx_seq_one_letter_code
_entity_poly.pdbx_strand_id
1 'polypeptide(L)' 'MIEFKITPGGNRPIYQQVVDQVRAAIVSGELSIGDPLPSVRGLAQQLVVNHNTVAKAFAELVRDGTLESR' A
#
# COMPACT_ATOMS: atom_id res chain seq x y z
N MET A 1 3.60 -11.56 -4.52
CA MET A 1 4.08 -10.38 -3.76
C MET A 1 4.10 -9.23 -4.73
N ILE A 2 3.27 -8.22 -4.49
CA ILE A 2 3.05 -7.13 -5.45
C ILE A 2 4.25 -6.18 -5.53
N GLU A 3 4.53 -5.68 -6.73
CA GLU A 3 5.52 -4.63 -6.95
C GLU A 3 4.86 -3.24 -6.82
N PHE A 4 5.32 -2.42 -5.87
CA PHE A 4 4.83 -1.06 -5.70
C PHE A 4 5.67 -0.06 -6.49
N LYS A 5 5.02 0.84 -7.24
CA LYS A 5 5.65 1.93 -7.99
C LYS A 5 5.10 3.27 -7.52
N ILE A 6 5.98 4.21 -7.19
CA ILE A 6 5.60 5.57 -6.77
C ILE A 6 6.18 6.61 -7.71
N THR A 7 5.40 7.66 -7.95
CA THR A 7 5.82 8.85 -8.70
C THR A 7 5.84 10.05 -7.75
N PRO A 8 7.01 10.42 -7.19
CA PRO A 8 7.15 11.63 -6.38
C PRO A 8 6.88 12.89 -7.21
N GLY A 9 6.33 13.93 -6.58
CA GLY A 9 6.08 15.22 -7.24
C GLY A 9 4.91 15.22 -8.25
N GLY A 10 4.22 14.09 -8.43
CA GLY A 10 3.00 14.02 -9.23
C GLY A 10 1.77 14.61 -8.53
N ASN A 11 0.67 14.72 -9.25
CA ASN A 11 -0.59 15.31 -8.76
C ASN A 11 -1.31 14.45 -7.70
N ARG A 12 -0.89 13.19 -7.49
CA ARG A 12 -1.46 12.32 -6.46
C ARG A 12 -0.49 12.14 -5.29
N PRO A 13 -0.93 12.34 -4.05
CA PRO A 13 -0.15 12.00 -2.87
C PRO A 13 0.33 10.54 -2.88
N ILE A 14 1.56 10.30 -2.43
CA ILE A 14 2.17 8.95 -2.41
C ILE A 14 1.31 7.93 -1.68
N TYR A 15 0.68 8.31 -0.56
CA TYR A 15 -0.16 7.36 0.19
C TYR A 15 -1.36 6.87 -0.64
N GLN A 16 -1.96 7.74 -1.47
CA GLN A 16 -3.06 7.34 -2.36
C GLN A 16 -2.56 6.41 -3.46
N GLN A 17 -1.35 6.64 -3.99
CA GLN A 17 -0.75 5.74 -4.98
C GLN A 17 -0.56 4.32 -4.42
N VAL A 18 -0.23 4.18 -3.13
CA VAL A 18 -0.13 2.88 -2.45
C VAL A 18 -1.52 2.25 -2.28
N VAL A 19 -2.51 3.03 -1.82
CA VAL A 19 -3.90 2.56 -1.67
C VAL A 19 -4.45 2.04 -3.00
N ASP A 20 -4.29 2.81 -4.08
CA ASP A 20 -4.77 2.48 -5.42
C ASP A 20 -4.15 1.16 -5.92
N GLN A 21 -2.85 0.96 -5.69
CA GLN A 21 -2.14 -0.24 -6.12
C GLN A 21 -2.56 -1.49 -5.35
N VAL A 22 -2.80 -1.40 -4.03
CA VAL A 22 -3.33 -2.54 -3.27
C VAL A 22 -4.71 -2.93 -3.79
N ARG A 23 -5.60 -1.96 -3.99
CA ARG A 23 -6.95 -2.22 -4.53
C ARG A 23 -6.89 -2.82 -5.93
N ALA A 24 -6.04 -2.28 -6.81
CA ALA A 24 -5.87 -2.80 -8.17
C ALA A 24 -5.32 -4.24 -8.17
N ALA A 25 -4.35 -4.54 -7.31
CA ALA A 25 -3.81 -5.88 -7.17
C ALA A 25 -4.87 -6.89 -6.72
N ILE A 26 -5.76 -6.51 -5.80
CA ILE A 26 -6.89 -7.37 -5.40
C ILE A 26 -7.85 -7.59 -6.57
N VAL A 27 -8.26 -6.53 -7.27
CA VAL A 27 -9.18 -6.63 -8.42
C VAL A 27 -8.61 -7.47 -9.55
N SER A 28 -7.30 -7.39 -9.78
CA SER A 28 -6.61 -8.19 -10.81
C SER A 28 -6.33 -9.64 -10.39
N GLY A 29 -6.53 -9.99 -9.11
CA GLY A 29 -6.22 -11.31 -8.55
C GLY A 29 -4.74 -11.52 -8.22
N GLU A 30 -3.89 -10.50 -8.30
CA GLU A 30 -2.48 -10.56 -7.89
C GLU A 30 -2.33 -10.64 -6.35
N LEU A 31 -3.30 -10.07 -5.61
CA LEU A 31 -3.46 -10.28 -4.17
C LEU A 31 -4.74 -11.04 -3.88
N SER A 32 -4.60 -12.14 -3.14
CA SER A 32 -5.69 -12.91 -2.58
C SER A 32 -5.92 -12.58 -1.10
N ILE A 33 -7.12 -12.89 -0.61
CA ILE A 33 -7.45 -12.75 0.81
C ILE A 33 -6.49 -13.58 1.65
N GLY A 34 -5.89 -12.94 2.66
CA GLY A 34 -4.92 -13.58 3.56
C GLY A 34 -3.48 -13.51 3.08
N ASP A 35 -3.21 -13.01 1.87
CA ASP A 35 -1.85 -12.81 1.41
C ASP A 35 -1.12 -11.78 2.29
N PRO A 36 0.12 -12.05 2.69
CA PRO A 36 0.88 -11.11 3.49
C PRO A 36 1.32 -9.92 2.64
N LEU A 37 1.20 -8.73 3.21
CA LEU A 37 1.86 -7.52 2.71
C LEU A 37 3.15 -7.25 3.49
N PRO A 38 4.11 -6.51 2.91
CA PRO A 38 5.26 -6.04 3.67
C PRO A 38 4.80 -5.18 4.86
N SER A 39 5.60 -5.17 5.93
CA SER A 39 5.34 -4.26 7.05
C SER A 39 5.42 -2.80 6.59
N VAL A 40 4.80 -1.88 7.34
CA VAL A 40 4.90 -0.43 7.07
C VAL A 40 6.35 0.01 6.89
N ARG A 41 7.24 -0.45 7.78
CA ARG A 41 8.68 -0.12 7.72
C ARG A 41 9.37 -0.78 6.52
N GLY A 42 9.04 -2.04 6.24
CA GLY A 42 9.61 -2.77 5.10
C GLY A 42 9.24 -2.13 3.77
N LEU A 43 7.95 -1.81 3.58
CA LEU A 43 7.49 -1.14 2.36
C LEU A 43 8.08 0.27 2.25
N ALA A 44 8.15 1.04 3.35
CA ALA A 44 8.76 2.37 3.33
C ALA A 44 10.23 2.33 2.93
N GLN A 45 10.99 1.32 3.37
CA GLN A 45 12.38 1.10 2.96
C GLN A 45 12.49 0.73 1.48
N GLN A 46 11.64 -0.18 1.00
CA GLN A 46 11.61 -0.58 -0.42
C GLN A 46 11.32 0.60 -1.35
N LEU A 47 10.38 1.46 -0.93
CA LEU A 47 9.94 2.61 -1.72
C LEU A 47 10.78 3.88 -1.50
N VAL A 48 11.68 3.88 -0.52
CA VAL A 48 12.46 5.05 -0.09
C VAL A 48 11.55 6.25 0.23
N VAL A 49 10.49 6.00 1.00
CA VAL A 49 9.50 7.02 1.42
C VAL A 49 9.38 7.10 2.94
N ASN A 50 8.76 8.17 3.43
CA ASN A 50 8.47 8.30 4.85
C ASN A 50 7.51 7.20 5.32
N HIS A 51 7.87 6.48 6.39
CA HIS A 51 7.04 5.42 6.96
C HIS A 51 5.64 5.89 7.38
N ASN A 52 5.48 7.16 7.78
CA ASN A 52 4.17 7.74 8.08
C ASN A 52 3.26 7.79 6.85
N THR A 53 3.83 7.96 5.66
CA THR A 53 3.08 7.94 4.40
C THR A 53 2.52 6.55 4.11
N VAL A 54 3.31 5.50 4.33
CA VAL A 54 2.85 4.10 4.21
C VAL A 54 1.85 3.76 5.30
N ALA A 55 2.11 4.16 6.55
CA ALA A 55 1.19 3.97 7.66
C ALA A 55 -0.19 4.58 7.36
N LYS A 56 -0.21 5.79 6.77
CA LYS A 56 -1.45 6.45 6.34
C LYS A 56 -2.20 5.64 5.29
N ALA A 57 -1.50 5.11 4.28
CA ALA A 57 -2.10 4.25 3.25
C ALA A 57 -2.72 3.00 3.86
N PHE A 58 -1.97 2.28 4.71
CA PHE A 58 -2.46 1.06 5.35
C PHE A 58 -3.62 1.34 6.30
N ALA A 59 -3.59 2.46 7.05
CA ALA A 59 -4.70 2.86 7.90
C ALA A 59 -5.98 3.19 7.10
N GLU A 60 -5.86 3.67 5.86
CA GLU A 60 -7.02 3.86 4.98
C GLU A 60 -7.60 2.52 4.52
N LEU A 61 -6.74 1.60 4.09
CA LEU A 61 -7.13 0.24 3.67
C LEU A 61 -7.66 -0.61 4.83
N VAL A 62 -7.25 -0.37 6.06
CA VAL A 62 -7.85 -1.02 7.24
C VAL A 62 -9.23 -0.43 7.53
N ARG A 63 -9.38 0.89 7.38
CA ARG A 63 -10.65 1.60 7.64
C ARG A 63 -11.76 1.18 6.68
N ASP A 64 -11.43 0.89 5.42
CA ASP A 64 -12.40 0.45 4.42
C ASP A 64 -12.59 -1.07 4.39
N GLY A 65 -11.87 -1.82 5.24
CA GLY A 65 -11.96 -3.28 5.33
C GLY A 65 -11.16 -4.04 4.26
N THR A 66 -10.35 -3.36 3.45
CA THR A 66 -9.48 -4.01 2.45
C THR A 66 -8.34 -4.79 3.11
N LEU A 67 -7.80 -4.30 4.23
CA LEU A 67 -6.73 -4.92 4.99
C LEU A 67 -7.13 -5.18 6.44
N GLU A 68 -6.51 -6.19 7.03
CA GLU A 68 -6.49 -6.41 8.47
C GLU A 68 -5.10 -6.11 9.02
N SER A 69 -5.03 -5.45 10.18
CA SER A 69 -3.78 -5.32 10.94
C SER A 69 -3.71 -6.45 11.96
N ARG A 70 -2.68 -7.29 11.88
CA ARG A 70 -2.38 -8.35 12.84
C ARG A 70 -1.01 -8.15 13.48
#